data_AF-A0A2E8CGN0-F1
#
_entry.id   AF-A0A2E8CGN0-F1
#
_cell.length_a   1.000
_cell.length_b   1.000
_cell.length_c   1.000
_cell.angle_alpha   90.00
_cell.angle_beta   90.00
_cell.angle_gamma   90.00
#
_symmetry.space_group_name_H-M   'P 1'
#
loop_
_entity.id
_entity.type
_entity.pdbx_description
1 polymer ?
#
loop_
_entity_poly.entity_id
_entity_poly.type
_entity_poly.pdbx_seq_one_letter_code
_entity_poly.pdbx_strand_id
1 'polypeptide(L)'
;MKILSFDVGIKNLAYCLIDDKDYTIEDWGILNISIDSVCDHCNKITGKQCDKVARVIDPDGFKLCSSHKSLKIYKNNKKKNIPKQKNPVLLIGKNMVSELDKKTNFLSVDCVLIENQPALKNPTMKTVQMLLYSYFLIHGVTNETSPLQNIEMINARNKLKVYKGPPIECSIKDKYKKTKFLGIEYCKIMIQENQIMKQEFINQFLQSKKQDDLSDAYLQGMYWLLK
;
A
#
# COMPACT_ATOMS: atom_id res chain seq x y z
N MET A 1 22.47 1.20 -6.08
CA MET A 1 21.24 0.67 -6.67
C MET A 1 20.05 1.22 -5.92
N LYS A 2 19.02 1.64 -6.64
CA LYS A 2 17.73 2.08 -6.09
C LYS A 2 16.68 1.03 -6.39
N ILE A 3 15.95 0.63 -5.36
CA ILE A 3 14.94 -0.42 -5.47
C ILE A 3 13.60 0.11 -4.99
N LEU A 4 12.58 -0.11 -5.80
CA LEU A 4 11.20 0.23 -5.45
C LEU A 4 10.41 -1.05 -5.14
N SER A 5 10.10 -1.25 -3.86
CA SER A 5 9.38 -2.43 -3.38
C SER A 5 7.91 -2.13 -3.12
N PHE A 6 7.01 -2.96 -3.63
CA PHE A 6 5.56 -2.84 -3.45
C PHE A 6 4.96 -4.03 -2.68
N ASP A 7 4.14 -3.70 -1.69
CA ASP A 7 3.13 -4.58 -1.09
C ASP A 7 1.77 -4.29 -1.74
N VAL A 8 1.14 -5.34 -2.30
CA VAL A 8 0.07 -5.15 -3.30
C VAL A 8 -1.28 -5.00 -2.63
N GLY A 9 -1.90 -3.82 -2.78
CA GLY A 9 -3.25 -3.55 -2.29
C GLY A 9 -4.02 -2.56 -3.19
N ILE A 10 -5.35 -2.52 -3.05
CA ILE A 10 -6.19 -1.55 -3.78
C ILE A 10 -6.29 -0.23 -2.99
N LYS A 11 -6.59 -0.30 -1.70
CA LYS A 11 -6.69 0.90 -0.84
C LYS A 11 -5.37 1.30 -0.23
N ASN A 12 -4.52 0.28 -0.03
CA ASN A 12 -3.20 0.44 0.54
C ASN A 12 -2.17 -0.20 -0.41
N LEU A 13 -1.92 0.40 -1.58
CA LEU A 13 -0.77 0.00 -2.40
C LEU A 13 0.47 0.61 -1.75
N ALA A 14 1.09 -0.13 -0.82
CA ALA A 14 2.25 0.38 -0.10
C ALA A 14 3.51 0.20 -0.94
N TYR A 15 4.40 1.18 -0.89
CA TYR A 15 5.65 1.18 -1.62
C TYR A 15 6.78 1.71 -0.75
N CYS A 16 8.00 1.22 -0.96
CA CYS A 16 9.22 1.71 -0.32
C CYS A 16 10.34 1.78 -1.36
N LEU A 17 10.88 2.97 -1.59
CA LEU A 17 12.08 3.22 -2.38
C LEU A 17 13.29 3.21 -1.45
N ILE A 18 14.23 2.30 -1.70
CA ILE A 18 15.41 2.07 -0.86
C ILE A 18 16.67 2.28 -1.70
N ASP A 19 17.63 3.03 -1.14
CA ASP A 19 19.00 3.12 -1.66
C ASP A 19 19.88 2.06 -0.98
N ASP A 20 20.56 1.23 -1.76
CA ASP A 20 21.39 0.13 -1.29
C ASP A 20 22.70 0.56 -0.61
N LYS A 21 23.18 1.78 -0.88
CA LYS A 21 24.48 2.25 -0.39
C LYS A 21 24.50 2.30 1.14
N ASP A 22 23.39 2.79 1.67
CA ASP A 22 23.21 3.12 3.08
C ASP A 22 21.98 2.43 3.69
N TYR A 23 21.28 1.61 2.89
CA TYR A 23 20.00 0.97 3.25
C TYR A 23 18.97 1.97 3.78
N THR A 24 18.96 3.18 3.20
CA THR A 24 18.08 4.27 3.61
C THR A 24 16.87 4.35 2.71
N ILE A 25 15.78 4.86 3.26
CA ILE A 25 14.54 5.11 2.54
C ILE A 25 14.66 6.46 1.82
N GLU A 26 14.30 6.51 0.53
CA GLU A 26 14.20 7.77 -0.23
C GLU A 26 12.75 8.25 -0.39
N ASP A 27 11.80 7.33 -0.48
CA ASP A 27 10.36 7.60 -0.54
C ASP A 27 9.62 6.37 0.02
N TRP A 28 8.62 6.60 0.87
CA TRP A 28 7.86 5.52 1.50
C TRP A 28 6.45 5.98 1.75
N GLY A 29 5.48 5.17 1.33
CA GLY A 29 4.11 5.63 1.39
C GLY A 29 3.11 4.59 0.93
N ILE A 30 1.89 5.07 0.77
CA ILE A 30 0.73 4.27 0.41
C ILE A 30 -0.07 5.03 -0.64
N LEU A 31 -0.32 4.38 -1.77
CA LEU A 31 -1.21 4.87 -2.82
C LEU A 31 -2.59 4.22 -2.66
N ASN A 32 -3.64 5.00 -2.96
CA ASN A 32 -5.01 4.50 -2.98
C ASN A 32 -5.52 4.45 -4.43
N ILE A 33 -5.47 3.26 -5.01
CA ILE A 33 -5.93 2.99 -6.38
C ILE A 33 -7.40 2.53 -6.42
N SER A 34 -8.11 2.64 -5.31
CA SER A 34 -9.52 2.26 -5.18
C SER A 34 -10.42 3.15 -6.02
N ILE A 35 -11.48 2.54 -6.56
CA ILE A 35 -12.56 3.22 -7.30
C ILE A 35 -13.81 3.42 -6.42
N ASP A 36 -13.73 2.99 -5.17
CA ASP A 36 -14.78 3.17 -4.19
C ASP A 36 -14.93 4.66 -3.87
N SER A 37 -16.15 5.19 -3.98
CA SER A 37 -16.46 6.53 -3.52
C SER A 37 -16.30 6.65 -2.01
N VAL A 38 -15.73 7.77 -1.57
CA VAL A 38 -15.57 8.13 -0.16
C VAL A 38 -16.88 8.71 0.39
N CYS A 39 -17.05 8.65 1.71
CA CYS A 39 -18.19 9.19 2.43
C CYS A 39 -18.14 10.73 2.48
N ASP A 40 -19.26 11.39 2.21
CA ASP A 40 -19.37 12.86 2.22
C ASP A 40 -19.65 13.43 3.62
N HIS A 41 -19.81 12.57 4.64
CA HIS A 41 -20.00 13.03 6.01
C HIS A 41 -18.72 13.67 6.56
N CYS A 42 -18.83 14.92 7.03
CA CYS A 42 -17.79 15.59 7.81
C CYS A 42 -18.11 15.58 9.30
N ASN A 43 -17.09 15.33 10.11
CA ASN A 43 -17.18 15.44 11.56
C ASN A 43 -17.44 16.91 11.94
N LYS A 44 -18.49 17.16 12.73
CA LYS A 44 -18.90 18.53 13.10
C LYS A 44 -17.89 19.28 13.98
N ILE A 45 -17.08 18.55 14.76
CA ILE A 45 -16.11 19.14 15.68
C ILE A 45 -14.81 19.45 14.95
N THR A 46 -14.30 18.49 14.17
CA THR A 46 -12.98 18.61 13.55
C THR A 46 -13.03 19.11 12.11
N GLY A 47 -14.22 19.20 11.49
CA GLY A 47 -14.41 19.51 10.08
C GLY A 47 -13.93 18.42 9.12
N LYS A 48 -13.26 17.36 9.62
CA LYS A 48 -12.64 16.33 8.77
C LYS A 48 -13.68 15.45 8.10
N GLN A 49 -13.55 15.28 6.78
CA GLN A 49 -14.33 14.33 6.01
C GLN A 49 -14.01 12.89 6.41
N CYS A 50 -15.04 12.04 6.42
CA CYS A 50 -14.89 10.61 6.65
C CYS A 50 -14.14 9.94 5.48
N ASP A 51 -13.11 9.16 5.79
CA ASP A 51 -12.29 8.41 4.84
C ASP A 51 -12.87 7.03 4.46
N LYS A 52 -14.00 6.64 5.04
CA LYS A 52 -14.61 5.32 4.80
C LYS A 52 -15.36 5.30 3.48
N VAL A 53 -15.38 4.12 2.89
CA VAL A 53 -16.14 3.86 1.66
C VAL A 53 -17.64 4.06 1.86
N ALA A 54 -18.21 4.87 0.98
CA ALA A 54 -19.65 5.05 0.89
C ALA A 54 -20.32 3.78 0.35
N ARG A 55 -21.50 3.48 0.89
CA ARG A 55 -22.33 2.33 0.50
C ARG A 55 -23.65 2.75 -0.11
N VAL A 56 -24.13 3.94 0.27
CA VAL A 56 -25.41 4.47 -0.18
C VAL A 56 -25.26 5.89 -0.70
N ILE A 57 -26.15 6.27 -1.59
CA ILE A 57 -26.26 7.59 -2.19
C ILE A 57 -27.73 8.04 -2.13
N ASP A 58 -27.97 9.30 -1.83
CA ASP A 58 -29.31 9.90 -1.88
C ASP A 58 -29.61 10.53 -3.26
N PRO A 59 -30.83 11.02 -3.52
CA PRO A 59 -31.20 11.62 -4.80
C PRO A 59 -30.35 12.84 -5.19
N ASP A 60 -29.82 13.57 -4.22
CA ASP A 60 -29.00 14.77 -4.42
C ASP A 60 -27.51 14.42 -4.65
N GLY A 61 -27.18 13.13 -4.60
CA GLY A 61 -25.83 12.62 -4.86
C GLY A 61 -24.95 12.51 -3.62
N PHE A 62 -25.48 12.77 -2.42
CA PHE A 62 -24.74 12.72 -1.16
C PHE A 62 -24.50 11.28 -0.72
N LYS A 63 -23.23 10.94 -0.46
CA LYS A 63 -22.76 9.57 -0.26
C LYS A 63 -22.43 9.30 1.21
N LEU A 64 -22.89 8.16 1.72
CA LEU A 64 -22.69 7.79 3.13
C LEU A 64 -22.13 6.37 3.29
N CYS A 65 -21.18 6.19 4.21
CA CYS A 65 -20.67 4.89 4.62
C CYS A 65 -21.67 4.12 5.49
N SER A 66 -21.37 2.84 5.78
CA SER A 66 -22.23 1.98 6.61
C SER A 66 -22.51 2.56 8.00
N SER A 67 -21.54 3.25 8.60
CA SER A 67 -21.70 3.86 9.93
C SER A 67 -22.52 5.15 9.87
N HIS A 68 -22.29 5.99 8.85
CA HIS A 68 -22.94 7.29 8.77
C HIS A 68 -24.34 7.27 8.17
N LYS A 69 -24.68 6.27 7.34
CA LYS A 69 -26.07 6.14 6.83
C LYS A 69 -27.11 5.97 7.94
N SER A 70 -26.68 5.50 9.11
CA SER A 70 -27.52 5.22 10.28
C SER A 70 -27.60 6.39 11.28
N LEU A 71 -26.87 7.49 11.05
CA LEU A 71 -26.95 8.65 11.93
C LEU A 71 -28.33 9.32 11.84
N LYS A 72 -28.82 9.80 12.98
CA LYS A 72 -30.14 10.45 13.09
C LYS A 72 -30.33 11.58 12.08
N ILE A 73 -29.29 12.38 11.84
CA ILE A 73 -29.30 13.51 10.91
C ILE A 73 -29.59 13.10 9.46
N TYR A 74 -29.39 11.83 9.09
CA TYR A 74 -29.66 11.31 7.75
C TYR A 74 -30.83 10.35 7.73
N LYS A 75 -31.52 10.08 8.84
CA LYS A 75 -32.51 8.98 8.95
C LYS A 75 -33.63 9.09 7.92
N ASN A 76 -34.06 10.31 7.59
CA ASN A 76 -35.21 10.56 6.72
C ASN A 76 -34.86 10.66 5.23
N ASN A 77 -33.58 10.73 4.86
CA ASN A 77 -33.19 10.80 3.45
C ASN A 77 -33.50 9.45 2.79
N LYS A 78 -34.21 9.48 1.66
CA LYS A 78 -34.29 8.33 0.75
C LYS A 78 -32.87 8.02 0.28
N LYS A 79 -32.46 6.76 0.34
CA LYS A 79 -31.11 6.33 -0.05
C LYS A 79 -31.21 5.04 -0.84
N LYS A 80 -30.35 4.89 -1.83
CA LYS A 80 -30.16 3.64 -2.55
C LYS A 80 -28.72 3.18 -2.41
N ASN A 81 -28.48 1.89 -2.58
CA ASN A 81 -27.11 1.38 -2.65
C ASN A 81 -26.40 2.00 -3.86
N ILE A 82 -25.12 2.31 -3.68
CA ILE A 82 -24.29 2.76 -4.79
C ILE A 82 -24.18 1.59 -5.79
N PRO A 83 -24.52 1.81 -7.07
CA PRO A 83 -24.40 0.76 -8.08
C PRO A 83 -22.96 0.25 -8.18
N LYS A 84 -22.79 -1.05 -8.42
CA LYS A 84 -21.48 -1.61 -8.73
C LYS A 84 -20.99 -1.05 -10.06
N GLN A 85 -19.70 -0.76 -10.14
CA GLN A 85 -19.05 -0.33 -11.38
C GLN A 85 -19.04 -1.47 -12.40
N LYS A 86 -19.34 -1.17 -13.68
CA LYS A 86 -19.44 -2.17 -14.74
C LYS A 86 -18.10 -2.82 -15.09
N ASN A 87 -17.00 -2.07 -15.09
CA ASN A 87 -15.66 -2.58 -15.37
C ASN A 87 -14.66 -2.11 -14.28
N PRO A 88 -14.66 -2.75 -13.11
CA PRO A 88 -13.84 -2.30 -11.99
C PRO A 88 -12.35 -2.42 -12.27
N VAL A 89 -11.90 -3.44 -13.02
CA VAL A 89 -10.48 -3.64 -13.35
C VAL A 89 -9.96 -2.51 -14.21
N LEU A 90 -10.70 -2.11 -15.25
CA LEU A 90 -10.32 -0.96 -16.09
C LEU A 90 -10.19 0.33 -15.27
N LEU A 91 -11.14 0.58 -14.37
CA LEU A 91 -11.13 1.79 -13.55
C LEU A 91 -9.98 1.77 -12.53
N ILE A 92 -9.71 0.63 -11.90
CA ILE A 92 -8.56 0.46 -11.01
C ILE A 92 -7.26 0.66 -11.77
N GLY A 93 -7.13 0.08 -12.98
CA GLY A 93 -5.95 0.26 -13.83
C GLY A 93 -5.72 1.73 -14.21
N LYS A 94 -6.77 2.44 -14.62
CA LYS A 94 -6.68 3.89 -14.90
C LYS A 94 -6.23 4.69 -13.68
N ASN A 95 -6.78 4.39 -12.51
CA ASN A 95 -6.41 5.09 -11.28
C ASN A 95 -4.96 4.73 -10.86
N MET A 96 -4.55 3.47 -11.01
CA MET A 96 -3.17 3.05 -10.78
C MET A 96 -2.18 3.82 -11.65
N VAL A 97 -2.40 3.88 -12.96
CA VAL A 97 -1.56 4.66 -13.88
C VAL A 97 -1.49 6.12 -13.41
N SER A 98 -2.65 6.73 -13.15
CA SER A 98 -2.70 8.13 -12.70
C SER A 98 -1.98 8.39 -11.37
N GLU A 99 -2.00 7.46 -10.42
CA GLU A 99 -1.30 7.61 -9.13
C GLU A 99 0.21 7.36 -9.27
N LEU A 100 0.62 6.42 -10.13
CA LEU A 100 2.03 6.14 -10.40
C LEU A 100 2.70 7.26 -11.22
N ASP A 101 2.00 7.85 -12.19
CA ASP A 101 2.51 8.96 -13.00
C ASP A 101 2.82 10.22 -12.16
N LYS A 102 2.16 10.38 -11.01
CA LYS A 102 2.45 11.47 -10.06
C LYS A 102 3.80 11.30 -9.37
N LYS A 103 4.40 10.10 -9.40
CA LYS A 103 5.65 9.75 -8.73
C LYS A 103 6.81 9.73 -9.73
N THR A 104 7.40 10.90 -9.94
CA THR A 104 8.49 11.11 -10.91
C THR A 104 9.74 10.29 -10.62
N ASN A 105 9.93 9.82 -9.38
CA ASN A 105 11.05 8.99 -8.96
C ASN A 105 10.84 7.48 -9.24
N PHE A 106 9.63 7.01 -9.56
CA PHE A 106 9.35 5.58 -9.62
C PHE A 106 9.95 4.86 -10.83
N LEU A 107 10.22 5.58 -11.92
CA LEU A 107 10.90 5.04 -13.10
C LEU A 107 12.43 5.23 -13.04
N SER A 108 12.93 6.00 -12.06
CA SER A 108 14.34 6.30 -11.86
C SER A 108 15.00 5.34 -10.86
N VAL A 109 14.70 4.05 -11.01
CA VAL A 109 15.14 2.96 -10.12
C VAL A 109 15.70 1.82 -10.95
N ASP A 110 16.60 1.01 -10.38
CA ASP A 110 17.24 -0.09 -11.12
C ASP A 110 16.38 -1.36 -11.14
N CYS A 111 15.57 -1.56 -10.09
CA CYS A 111 14.75 -2.75 -9.90
C CYS A 111 13.43 -2.41 -9.20
N VAL A 112 12.34 -3.02 -9.67
CA VAL A 112 11.04 -2.98 -9.00
C VAL A 112 10.73 -4.36 -8.41
N LEU A 113 10.37 -4.39 -7.13
CA LEU A 113 9.94 -5.61 -6.45
C LEU A 113 8.44 -5.55 -6.23
N ILE A 114 7.74 -6.61 -6.60
CA ILE A 114 6.29 -6.71 -6.43
C ILE A 114 5.98 -7.97 -5.63
N GLU A 115 5.16 -7.86 -4.60
CA GLU A 115 4.70 -9.03 -3.87
C GLU A 115 3.96 -10.02 -4.79
N ASN A 116 4.33 -11.30 -4.73
CA ASN A 116 3.70 -12.36 -5.49
C ASN A 116 2.41 -12.83 -4.80
N GLN A 117 1.27 -12.37 -5.32
CA GLN A 117 -0.06 -12.69 -4.82
C GLN A 117 -0.52 -14.09 -5.26
N PRO A 118 -1.24 -14.83 -4.40
CA PRO A 118 -1.72 -16.17 -4.72
C PRO A 118 -2.91 -16.13 -5.68
N ALA A 119 -2.71 -16.59 -6.92
CA ALA A 119 -3.71 -16.50 -7.99
C ALA A 119 -5.08 -17.12 -7.65
N LEU A 120 -5.09 -18.32 -7.05
CA LEU A 120 -6.32 -19.05 -6.75
C LEU A 120 -7.07 -18.54 -5.50
N LYS A 121 -6.33 -17.99 -4.53
CA LYS A 121 -6.92 -17.50 -3.26
C LYS A 121 -7.35 -16.04 -3.35
N ASN A 122 -6.68 -15.25 -4.18
CA ASN A 122 -6.91 -13.82 -4.30
C ASN A 122 -6.74 -13.33 -5.76
N PRO A 123 -7.64 -13.72 -6.67
CA PRO A 123 -7.52 -13.40 -8.10
C PRO A 123 -7.55 -11.88 -8.38
N THR A 124 -8.25 -11.10 -7.55
CA THR A 124 -8.29 -9.65 -7.68
C THR A 124 -6.92 -9.03 -7.38
N MET A 125 -6.28 -9.38 -6.26
CA MET A 125 -4.92 -8.87 -5.99
C MET A 125 -3.90 -9.40 -7.01
N LYS A 126 -4.08 -10.62 -7.53
CA LYS A 126 -3.27 -11.11 -8.65
C LYS A 126 -3.40 -10.24 -9.90
N THR A 127 -4.61 -9.77 -10.20
CA THR A 127 -4.84 -8.83 -11.30
C THR A 127 -4.14 -7.49 -11.04
N VAL A 128 -4.27 -6.94 -9.84
CA VAL A 128 -3.59 -5.69 -9.43
C VAL A 128 -2.07 -5.83 -9.53
N GLN A 129 -1.51 -6.96 -9.07
CA GLN A 129 -0.10 -7.30 -9.22
C GLN A 129 0.33 -7.22 -10.70
N MET A 130 -0.45 -7.81 -11.61
CA MET A 130 -0.11 -7.83 -13.04
C MET A 130 -0.29 -6.47 -13.72
N LEU A 131 -1.26 -5.66 -13.30
CA LEU A 131 -1.37 -4.28 -13.77
C LEU A 131 -0.14 -3.46 -13.38
N LEU A 132 0.30 -3.59 -12.12
CA LEU A 132 1.50 -2.91 -11.62
C LEU A 132 2.76 -3.37 -12.36
N TYR A 133 2.92 -4.69 -12.54
CA TYR A 133 4.00 -5.27 -13.33
C TYR A 133 3.99 -4.72 -14.76
N SER A 134 2.83 -4.67 -15.40
CA SER A 134 2.71 -4.18 -16.79
C SER A 134 3.07 -2.70 -16.92
N TYR A 135 2.68 -1.87 -15.95
CA TYR A 135 3.06 -0.46 -15.92
C TYR A 135 4.59 -0.30 -15.95
N PHE A 136 5.31 -0.96 -15.04
CA PHE A 136 6.77 -0.86 -14.97
C PHE A 136 7.47 -1.53 -16.15
N LEU A 137 6.89 -2.58 -16.71
CA LEU A 137 7.41 -3.21 -17.93
C LEU A 137 7.37 -2.20 -19.08
N ILE A 138 6.20 -1.59 -19.33
CA ILE A 138 5.96 -0.71 -20.48
C ILE A 138 6.69 0.63 -20.33
N HIS A 139 6.62 1.26 -19.16
CA HIS A 139 7.15 2.62 -18.95
C HIS A 139 8.61 2.65 -18.50
N GLY A 140 9.10 1.57 -17.91
CA GLY A 140 10.45 1.45 -17.39
C GLY A 140 11.31 0.49 -18.20
N VAL A 141 11.08 -0.82 -18.08
CA VAL A 141 11.99 -1.83 -18.68
C VAL A 141 12.10 -1.73 -20.20
N THR A 142 11.02 -1.46 -20.91
CA THR A 142 11.05 -1.30 -22.38
C THR A 142 11.44 0.10 -22.83
N ASN A 143 11.71 1.02 -21.90
CA ASN A 143 12.11 2.38 -22.22
C ASN A 143 13.65 2.50 -22.14
N GLU A 144 14.29 2.72 -23.28
CA GLU A 144 15.76 2.78 -23.38
C GLU A 144 16.40 3.88 -22.54
N THR A 145 15.65 4.93 -22.19
CA THR A 145 16.15 6.02 -21.34
C THR A 145 15.96 5.76 -19.84
N SER A 146 15.26 4.70 -19.47
CA SER A 146 14.98 4.35 -18.08
C SER A 146 16.11 3.49 -17.51
N PRO A 147 16.56 3.74 -16.27
CA PRO A 147 17.54 2.88 -15.60
C PRO A 147 16.95 1.52 -15.18
N LEU A 148 15.61 1.37 -15.13
CA LEU A 148 14.94 0.14 -14.69
C LEU A 148 15.26 -1.04 -15.60
N GLN A 149 16.00 -2.02 -15.08
CA GLN A 149 16.38 -3.22 -15.83
C GLN A 149 15.53 -4.45 -15.49
N ASN A 150 14.93 -4.48 -14.31
CA ASN A 150 14.30 -5.70 -13.80
C ASN A 150 13.04 -5.45 -12.97
N ILE A 151 12.12 -6.43 -13.03
CA ILE A 151 10.93 -6.49 -12.18
C ILE A 151 10.84 -7.89 -11.57
N GLU A 152 10.96 -8.00 -10.25
CA GLU A 152 10.92 -9.27 -9.55
C GLU A 152 9.65 -9.47 -8.75
N MET A 153 9.12 -10.70 -8.80
CA MET A 153 7.99 -11.11 -7.97
C MET A 153 8.50 -11.79 -6.70
N ILE A 154 8.26 -11.19 -5.53
CA ILE A 154 8.80 -11.67 -4.25
C ILE A 154 7.74 -12.43 -3.46
N ASN A 155 8.10 -13.60 -2.93
CA ASN A 155 7.18 -14.37 -2.10
C ASN A 155 7.01 -13.71 -0.72
N ALA A 156 5.76 -13.43 -0.32
CA ALA A 156 5.42 -12.82 0.96
C ALA A 156 6.00 -13.54 2.20
N ARG A 157 6.30 -14.84 2.11
CA ARG A 157 6.90 -15.62 3.21
C ARG A 157 8.32 -15.20 3.58
N ASN A 158 8.99 -14.45 2.71
CA ASN A 158 10.39 -14.13 2.87
C ASN A 158 10.65 -12.88 3.72
N LYS A 159 9.69 -11.95 3.80
CA LYS A 159 9.88 -10.63 4.44
C LYS A 159 10.40 -10.70 5.88
N LEU A 160 9.93 -11.64 6.70
CA LEU A 160 10.39 -11.75 8.09
C LEU A 160 11.80 -12.36 8.23
N LYS A 161 12.35 -12.96 7.17
CA LYS A 161 13.68 -13.60 7.23
C LYS A 161 14.81 -12.58 7.25
N VAL A 162 14.54 -11.33 6.87
CA VAL A 162 15.55 -10.28 6.79
C VAL A 162 16.05 -9.84 8.16
N TYR A 163 15.18 -9.87 9.17
CA TYR A 163 15.56 -9.49 10.52
C TYR A 163 16.44 -10.57 11.15
N LYS A 164 17.66 -10.16 11.56
CA LYS A 164 18.66 -11.03 12.20
C LYS A 164 18.96 -10.66 13.65
N GLY A 165 18.26 -9.67 14.19
CA GLY A 165 18.43 -9.23 15.58
C GLY A 165 17.83 -10.20 16.60
N PRO A 166 17.87 -9.84 17.89
CA PRO A 166 17.32 -10.66 18.97
C PRO A 166 15.85 -11.02 18.74
N PRO A 167 15.42 -12.24 19.12
CA PRO A 167 14.04 -12.65 18.94
C PRO A 167 13.08 -11.77 19.76
N ILE A 168 11.94 -11.44 19.17
CA ILE A 168 10.88 -10.67 19.83
C ILE A 168 9.84 -11.63 20.38
N GLU A 169 9.60 -11.58 21.68
CA GLU A 169 8.56 -12.38 22.31
C GLU A 169 7.18 -12.00 21.77
N CYS A 170 6.38 -13.00 21.42
CA CYS A 170 5.04 -12.81 20.91
C CYS A 170 4.12 -13.94 21.38
N SER A 171 3.15 -13.61 22.22
CA SER A 171 2.16 -14.54 22.76
C SER A 171 1.01 -14.87 21.79
N ILE A 172 0.94 -14.19 20.63
CA ILE A 172 -0.11 -14.39 19.64
C ILE A 172 0.01 -15.78 19.01
N LYS A 173 -1.03 -16.61 19.18
CA LYS A 173 -1.10 -17.97 18.62
C LYS A 173 -1.45 -17.98 17.13
N ASP A 174 -2.33 -17.07 16.69
CA ASP A 174 -2.74 -17.00 15.29
C ASP A 174 -1.56 -16.60 14.40
N LYS A 175 -1.21 -17.46 13.44
CA LYS A 175 -0.02 -17.30 12.60
C LYS A 175 -0.04 -16.01 11.80
N TYR A 176 -1.20 -15.61 11.27
CA TYR A 176 -1.32 -14.41 10.46
C TYR A 176 -1.11 -13.15 11.31
N LYS A 177 -1.82 -13.04 12.45
CA LYS A 177 -1.66 -11.93 13.39
C LYS A 177 -0.24 -11.87 13.98
N LYS A 178 0.38 -13.03 14.24
CA LYS A 178 1.78 -13.11 14.69
C LYS A 178 2.74 -12.60 13.63
N THR A 179 2.56 -13.01 12.36
CA THR A 179 3.40 -12.56 11.23
C THR A 179 3.31 -11.03 11.08
N LYS A 180 2.09 -10.49 11.15
CA LYS A 180 1.82 -9.05 11.13
C LYS A 180 2.49 -8.30 12.27
N PHE A 181 2.32 -8.77 13.50
CA PHE A 181 2.97 -8.18 14.67
C PHE A 181 4.50 -8.15 14.52
N LEU A 182 5.10 -9.30 14.19
CA LEU A 182 6.55 -9.40 14.03
C LEU A 182 7.06 -8.52 12.87
N GLY A 183 6.34 -8.41 11.77
CA GLY A 183 6.70 -7.53 10.66
C GLY A 183 6.79 -6.07 11.10
N ILE A 184 5.80 -5.59 11.86
CA ILE A 184 5.81 -4.22 12.39
C ILE A 184 7.00 -3.99 13.32
N GLU A 185 7.24 -4.90 14.26
CA GLU A 185 8.34 -4.76 15.21
C GLU A 185 9.71 -4.85 14.54
N TYR A 186 9.90 -5.78 13.59
CA TYR A 186 11.15 -5.90 12.84
C TYR A 186 11.41 -4.66 12.00
N CYS A 187 10.40 -4.15 11.28
CA CYS A 187 10.53 -2.91 10.52
C CYS A 187 10.93 -1.77 11.45
N LYS A 188 10.24 -1.62 12.59
CA LYS A 188 10.51 -0.58 13.59
C LYS A 188 11.96 -0.61 14.07
N ILE A 189 12.45 -1.78 14.48
CA ILE A 189 13.83 -1.92 14.96
C ILE A 189 14.81 -1.56 13.85
N MET A 190 14.66 -2.14 12.66
CA MET A 190 15.59 -1.94 11.55
C MET A 190 15.70 -0.48 11.10
N ILE A 191 14.58 0.26 11.04
CA ILE A 191 14.62 1.68 10.67
C ILE A 191 15.20 2.56 11.78
N GLN A 192 15.08 2.15 13.04
CA GLN A 192 15.62 2.90 14.19
C GLN A 192 17.10 2.63 14.45
N GLU A 193 17.59 1.44 14.11
CA GLU A 193 19.01 1.06 14.24
C GLU A 193 19.87 1.65 13.12
N ASN A 194 19.28 2.00 11.97
CA ASN A 194 19.99 2.71 10.91
C ASN A 194 20.22 4.18 11.31
N GLN A 195 21.46 4.50 11.72
CA GLN A 195 21.86 5.81 12.25
C GLN A 195 21.70 6.98 11.28
N ILE A 196 21.68 6.70 9.98
CA ILE A 196 21.54 7.71 8.92
C ILE A 196 20.14 7.70 8.29
N MET A 197 19.22 6.89 8.82
CA MET A 197 17.82 6.93 8.45
C MET A 197 17.23 8.30 8.78
N LYS A 198 16.57 8.93 7.83
CA LYS A 198 15.94 10.23 8.06
C LYS A 198 14.84 10.09 9.11
N GLN A 199 14.87 10.98 10.11
CA GLN A 199 13.91 10.97 11.21
C GLN A 199 12.46 11.14 10.74
N GLU A 200 12.24 11.76 9.57
CA GLU A 200 10.91 11.89 8.97
C GLU A 200 10.24 10.54 8.70
N PHE A 201 10.99 9.55 8.18
CA PHE A 201 10.45 8.22 7.88
C PHE A 201 10.18 7.42 9.15
N ILE A 202 11.04 7.55 10.16
CA ILE A 202 10.83 6.94 11.48
C ILE A 202 9.54 7.51 12.10
N ASN A 203 9.39 8.84 12.12
CA ASN A 203 8.21 9.50 12.68
C ASN A 203 6.95 9.16 11.90
N GLN A 204 7.01 9.16 10.56
CA GLN A 204 5.93 8.75 9.68
C GLN A 204 5.44 7.34 10.03
N PHE A 205 6.37 6.39 10.19
CA PHE A 205 6.02 5.02 10.54
C PHE A 205 5.36 4.90 11.91
N LEU A 206 5.96 5.51 12.94
CA LEU A 206 5.46 5.43 14.31
C LEU A 206 4.08 6.07 14.49
N GLN A 207 3.74 7.08 13.69
CA GLN A 207 2.45 7.77 13.73
C GLN A 207 1.40 7.14 12.80
N SER A 208 1.80 6.22 11.92
CA SER A 208 0.92 5.62 10.92
C SER A 208 -0.06 4.62 11.54
N LYS A 209 -1.31 4.64 11.07
CA LYS A 209 -2.29 3.56 11.34
C LYS A 209 -2.12 2.36 10.42
N LYS A 210 -1.16 2.43 9.49
CA LYS A 210 -0.90 1.48 8.41
C LYS A 210 0.53 0.94 8.48
N GLN A 211 1.04 0.76 9.70
CA GLN A 211 2.38 0.22 9.94
C GLN A 211 2.58 -1.15 9.28
N ASP A 212 1.55 -1.98 9.25
CA ASP A 212 1.59 -3.31 8.60
C ASP A 212 1.94 -3.19 7.11
N ASP A 213 1.15 -2.43 6.34
CA ASP A 213 1.35 -2.26 4.89
C ASP A 213 2.72 -1.60 4.59
N LEU A 214 3.11 -0.59 5.39
CA LEU A 214 4.43 0.06 5.27
C LEU A 214 5.59 -0.92 5.56
N SER A 215 5.46 -1.74 6.60
CA SER A 215 6.46 -2.74 6.99
C SER A 215 6.66 -3.78 5.90
N ASP A 216 5.57 -4.23 5.30
CA ASP A 216 5.61 -5.27 4.27
C ASP A 216 6.39 -4.80 3.04
N ALA A 217 6.16 -3.56 2.59
CA ALA A 217 6.91 -2.97 1.48
C ALA A 217 8.42 -2.80 1.81
N TYR A 218 8.75 -2.29 3.00
CA TYR A 218 10.14 -2.08 3.44
C TYR A 218 10.89 -3.41 3.62
N LEU A 219 10.34 -4.35 4.41
CA LEU A 219 10.98 -5.62 4.72
C LEU A 219 11.16 -6.50 3.47
N GLN A 220 10.26 -6.41 2.49
CA GLN A 220 10.44 -7.07 1.19
C GLN A 220 11.67 -6.53 0.44
N GLY A 221 11.84 -5.20 0.41
CA GLY A 221 12.99 -4.57 -0.23
C GLY A 221 14.30 -4.92 0.47
N MET A 222 14.33 -4.80 1.80
CA MET A 222 15.48 -5.19 2.61
C MET A 222 15.81 -6.68 2.48
N TYR A 223 14.80 -7.57 2.42
CA TYR A 223 15.02 -8.99 2.19
C TYR A 223 15.72 -9.22 0.86
N TRP A 224 15.30 -8.55 -0.21
CA TRP A 224 15.90 -8.71 -1.52
C TRP A 224 17.34 -8.20 -1.58
N LEU A 225 17.64 -7.10 -0.87
CA LEU A 225 18.97 -6.52 -0.79
C LEU A 225 19.97 -7.38 0.00
N LEU A 226 19.49 -8.10 1.02
CA LEU A 226 20.32 -8.81 1.99
C LEU A 226 20.28 -10.35 1.84
N LYS A 227 19.58 -10.89 0.84
CA LYS A 227 19.43 -12.34 0.63
C LYS A 227 20.67 -13.00 0.03
#